data_AF-A0A8J8G0A4-F1
#
_entry.id   AF-A0A8J8G0A4-F1
#
_cell.length_a   1.000
_cell.length_b   1.000
_cell.length_c   1.000
_cell.angle_alpha   90.00
_cell.angle_beta   90.00
_cell.angle_gamma   90.00
#
_symmetry.space_group_name_H-M   'P 1'
#
loop_
_entity.id
_entity.type
_entity.pdbx_description
1 polymer ?
#
loop_
_entity_poly.entity_id
_entity_poly.type
_entity_poly.pdbx_seq_one_letter_code
_entity_poly.pdbx_strand_id
1 'polypeptide(L)'
;MKNLKYFQNRLHDERSKKIILLSHCILNENSRYMGGAFREGSIDEIVDLLQSKGIGIIQMDCPEIFAWGGSKTSFVEECWN
;
A
#
# COMPACT_ATOMS: atom_id res chain seq x y z
N MET A 1 -29.33 -17.26 21.35
CA MET A 1 -28.24 -16.36 20.89
C MET A 1 -26.92 -17.09 21.03
N LYS A 2 -26.14 -17.21 19.95
CA LYS A 2 -24.77 -17.75 20.02
C LYS A 2 -23.85 -16.66 20.59
N ASN A 3 -22.94 -17.03 21.50
CA ASN A 3 -22.07 -16.08 22.19
C ASN A 3 -20.76 -15.80 21.41
N LEU A 4 -20.05 -14.73 21.78
CA LEU A 4 -18.82 -14.32 21.10
C LEU A 4 -17.75 -15.44 21.04
N LYS A 5 -17.63 -16.24 22.11
CA LYS A 5 -16.75 -17.42 22.19
C LYS A 5 -17.06 -18.49 21.15
N TYR A 6 -18.34 -18.71 20.84
CA TYR A 6 -18.77 -19.64 19.80
C TYR A 6 -18.20 -19.26 18.42
N PHE A 7 -18.22 -17.96 18.09
CA PHE A 7 -17.68 -17.48 16.82
C PHE A 7 -16.15 -17.47 16.81
N GLN A 8 -15.50 -17.07 17.90
CA GLN A 8 -14.04 -17.10 18.02
C GLN A 8 -13.44 -18.50 17.78
N ASN A 9 -14.08 -19.54 18.32
CA ASN A 9 -13.62 -20.93 18.14
C ASN A 9 -13.86 -21.47 16.72
N ARG A 10 -14.84 -20.91 15.99
CA ARG A 10 -15.22 -21.35 14.64
C ARG A 10 -14.54 -20.54 13.53
N LEU A 11 -14.07 -19.34 13.86
CA LEU A 11 -13.42 -18.38 12.96
C LEU A 11 -11.94 -18.21 13.32
N HIS A 12 -11.29 -19.29 13.76
CA HIS A 12 -9.85 -19.28 13.95
C HIS A 12 -9.17 -19.06 12.60
N ASP A 13 -8.33 -18.03 12.48
CA ASP A 13 -7.53 -17.75 11.28
C ASP A 13 -6.08 -17.41 11.66
N GLU A 14 -5.20 -17.51 10.68
CA GLU A 14 -3.74 -17.35 10.85
C GLU A 14 -3.28 -15.88 10.73
N ARG A 15 -4.20 -14.90 10.72
CA ARG A 15 -3.81 -13.49 10.53
C ARG A 15 -2.95 -13.03 11.70
N SER A 16 -1.89 -12.29 11.39
CA SER A 16 -0.99 -11.68 12.38
C SER A 16 -1.67 -10.59 13.23
N LYS A 17 -2.82 -10.06 12.79
CA LYS A 17 -3.58 -8.93 13.38
C LYS A 17 -2.77 -7.64 13.46
N LYS A 18 -1.69 -7.53 12.69
CA LYS A 18 -0.87 -6.32 12.55
C LYS A 18 -1.09 -5.75 11.17
N ILE A 19 -1.43 -4.47 11.10
CA ILE A 19 -1.61 -3.74 9.85
C ILE A 19 -0.83 -2.45 9.89
N ILE A 20 -0.36 -2.01 8.72
CA ILE A 20 0.22 -0.69 8.50
C ILE A 20 -0.46 -0.01 7.32
N LEU A 21 -0.66 1.30 7.44
CA LEU A 21 -1.13 2.13 6.35
C LEU A 21 0.09 2.65 5.57
N LEU A 22 0.12 2.43 4.27
CA LEU A 22 1.28 2.76 3.44
C LEU A 22 0.84 3.56 2.21
N SER A 23 1.51 4.68 1.92
CA SER A 23 1.23 5.46 0.72
C SER A 23 1.52 4.66 -0.55
N HIS A 24 0.65 4.81 -1.57
CA HIS A 24 0.76 4.09 -2.85
C HIS A 24 2.14 4.21 -3.50
N CYS A 25 2.80 5.38 -3.41
CA CYS A 25 4.13 5.60 -4.00
C CYS A 25 5.23 4.69 -3.44
N ILE A 26 5.08 4.13 -2.24
CA ILE A 26 6.05 3.19 -1.67
C ILE A 26 5.92 1.80 -2.30
N LEU A 27 4.71 1.43 -2.75
CA LEU A 27 4.46 0.16 -3.44
C LEU A 27 4.65 0.28 -4.96
N ASN A 28 4.60 1.49 -5.50
CA ASN A 28 4.67 1.74 -6.93
C ASN A 28 5.19 3.16 -7.22
N GLU A 29 6.50 3.30 -7.37
CA GLU A 29 7.11 4.58 -7.72
C GLU A 29 6.69 5.10 -9.09
N ASN A 30 6.21 4.24 -10.00
CA ASN A 30 5.67 4.67 -11.30
C ASN A 30 4.44 5.57 -11.15
N SER A 31 3.80 5.60 -9.96
CA SER A 31 2.66 6.48 -9.72
C SER A 31 3.06 7.91 -9.34
N ARG A 32 4.35 8.17 -9.12
CA ARG A 32 4.86 9.48 -8.70
C ARG A 32 4.79 10.47 -9.86
N TYR A 33 5.08 11.73 -9.57
CA TYR A 33 5.28 12.76 -10.58
C TYR A 33 6.48 12.41 -11.49
N MET A 34 6.51 12.98 -12.68
CA MET A 34 7.57 12.72 -13.67
C MET A 34 8.95 13.07 -13.10
N GLY A 35 9.92 12.15 -13.23
CA GLY A 35 11.26 12.30 -12.66
C GLY A 35 11.37 12.04 -11.15
N GLY A 36 10.25 11.73 -10.47
CA GLY A 36 10.22 11.38 -9.05
C GLY A 36 10.52 9.91 -8.76
N ALA A 37 10.48 9.03 -9.76
CA ALA A 37 10.82 7.62 -9.58
C ALA A 37 12.35 7.41 -9.58
N PHE A 38 12.86 6.83 -8.51
CA PHE A 38 14.26 6.38 -8.35
C PHE A 38 14.38 4.85 -8.41
N ARG A 39 13.24 4.16 -8.53
CA ARG A 39 13.12 2.70 -8.65
C ARG A 39 12.10 2.35 -9.71
N GLU A 40 12.24 1.16 -10.27
CA GLU A 40 11.31 0.63 -11.29
C GLU A 40 9.94 0.24 -10.71
N GLY A 41 9.82 0.10 -9.39
CA GLY A 41 8.63 -0.42 -8.72
C GLY A 41 8.51 0.04 -7.27
N SER A 42 8.49 -0.91 -6.34
CA SER A 42 8.39 -0.64 -4.90
C SER A 42 9.70 -0.20 -4.27
N ILE A 43 9.61 0.37 -3.06
CA ILE A 43 10.74 0.45 -2.13
C ILE A 43 10.86 -0.91 -1.42
N ASP A 44 11.60 -1.83 -2.04
CA ASP A 44 11.69 -3.24 -1.62
C ASP A 44 12.13 -3.43 -0.17
N GLU A 45 13.05 -2.61 0.36
CA GLU A 45 13.50 -2.71 1.76
C GLU A 45 12.35 -2.47 2.74
N ILE A 46 11.35 -1.67 2.38
CA ILE A 46 10.15 -1.47 3.20
C ILE A 46 9.22 -2.67 3.06
N VAL A 47 8.97 -3.13 1.84
CA VAL A 47 8.05 -4.25 1.56
C VAL A 47 8.56 -5.54 2.22
N ASP A 48 9.83 -5.86 2.03
CA ASP A 48 10.50 -7.05 2.59
C ASP A 48 10.52 -7.02 4.12
N LEU A 49 10.76 -5.85 4.71
CA LEU A 49 10.73 -5.68 6.17
C LEU A 49 9.32 -5.93 6.73
N LEU A 50 8.28 -5.42 6.08
CA LEU A 50 6.90 -5.62 6.52
C LEU A 50 6.47 -7.08 6.35
N GLN A 51 6.84 -7.69 5.23
CA GLN A 51 6.55 -9.09 4.94
C GLN A 51 7.24 -10.04 5.93
N SER A 52 8.54 -9.85 6.20
CA SER A 52 9.29 -10.65 7.17
C SER A 52 8.76 -10.53 8.60
N LYS A 53 8.09 -9.43 8.94
CA LYS A 53 7.40 -9.23 10.23
C LYS A 53 5.95 -9.73 10.25
N GLY A 54 5.45 -10.24 9.12
CA GLY A 54 4.07 -10.67 8.94
C GLY A 54 3.06 -9.53 9.09
N ILE A 55 3.41 -8.31 8.71
CA ILE A 55 2.53 -7.13 8.84
C ILE A 55 1.73 -6.98 7.55
N GLY A 56 0.40 -6.92 7.66
CA GLY A 56 -0.48 -6.65 6.53
C GLY A 56 -0.40 -5.19 6.09
N ILE A 57 -0.51 -4.94 4.79
CA ILE A 57 -0.42 -3.59 4.21
C ILE A 57 -1.80 -3.15 3.73
N ILE A 58 -2.23 -1.98 4.16
CA ILE A 58 -3.36 -1.26 3.58
C ILE A 58 -2.80 -0.09 2.79
N GLN A 59 -3.08 -0.07 1.49
CA GLN A 59 -2.64 1.01 0.63
C GLN A 59 -3.50 2.26 0.86
N MET A 60 -2.83 3.39 1.08
CA MET A 60 -3.43 4.71 1.12
C MET A 60 -3.11 5.47 -0.16
N ASP A 61 -3.94 6.47 -0.48
CA ASP A 61 -3.60 7.42 -1.51
C ASP A 61 -2.22 8.06 -1.26
N CYS A 62 -1.49 8.29 -2.34
CA CYS A 62 -0.19 8.90 -2.25
C CYS A 62 -0.32 10.41 -1.97
N PRO A 63 0.27 10.94 -0.88
CA PRO A 63 0.27 12.37 -0.61
C PRO A 63 1.01 13.15 -1.70
N GLU A 64 2.04 12.57 -2.32
CA GLU A 64 2.76 13.19 -3.44
C GLU A 64 1.86 13.42 -4.64
N ILE A 65 0.92 12.51 -4.93
CA ILE A 65 -0.02 12.72 -6.03
C ILE A 65 -0.89 13.95 -5.79
N PHE A 66 -1.28 14.21 -4.54
CA PHE A 66 -2.05 15.40 -4.20
C PHE A 66 -1.20 16.69 -4.20
N ALA A 67 0.08 16.60 -3.83
CA ALA A 67 0.95 17.76 -3.69
C ALA A 67 1.68 18.15 -4.99
N TRP A 68 2.12 17.17 -5.76
CA TRP A 68 3.01 17.32 -6.92
C TRP A 68 2.45 16.70 -8.21
N GLY A 69 1.26 16.09 -8.14
CA GLY A 69 0.69 15.36 -9.27
C GLY A 69 1.25 13.95 -9.43
N GLY A 70 0.81 13.26 -10.46
CA GLY A 70 1.17 11.86 -10.74
C GLY A 70 0.08 11.15 -11.52
N SER A 71 0.19 9.83 -11.67
CA SER A 71 -0.73 9.04 -12.50
C SER A 71 -2.07 8.77 -11.79
N LYS A 72 -2.91 9.78 -11.61
CA LYS A 72 -4.35 9.61 -11.36
C LYS A 72 -5.09 10.00 -12.63
N THR A 73 -5.46 8.98 -13.41
CA THR A 73 -6.45 8.78 -14.50
C THR A 73 -6.93 9.94 -15.40
N SER A 74 -6.63 11.21 -15.14
CA SER A 74 -6.93 12.35 -16.02
C SER A 74 -5.69 13.19 -16.40
N PHE A 75 -4.53 12.94 -15.77
CA PHE A 75 -3.27 13.67 -16.02
C PHE A 75 -2.19 12.84 -16.73
N VAL A 76 -2.55 11.64 -17.21
CA VAL A 76 -1.55 10.65 -17.69
C VAL A 76 -1.07 10.94 -19.12
N GLU A 77 -1.86 11.63 -19.96
CA GLU A 77 -1.45 11.94 -21.33
C GLU A 77 -0.53 13.18 -21.43
N GLU A 78 -0.60 14.12 -20.49
CA GLU A 78 0.20 15.36 -20.55
C GLU A 78 1.59 15.21 -19.92
N CYS A 79 1.80 14.30 -18.96
CA CYS A 79 3.08 14.18 -18.25
C CYS A 79 4.01 13.07 -18.76
N TRP A 80 3.60 12.32 -19.79
CA TRP A 80 4.42 11.26 -20.40
C TRP A 80 4.80 11.55 -21.87
N ASN A 81 4.42 12.72 -22.39
CA ASN A 81 4.83 13.26 -23.69
C ASN A 81 5.71 14.50 -23.51
#